data_AF-A0A5E3WVW9-F1
#
_entry.id   AF-A0A5E3WVW9-F1
#
_cell.length_a   1.000
_cell.length_b   1.000
_cell.length_c   1.000
_cell.angle_alpha   90.00
_cell.angle_beta   90.00
_cell.angle_gamma   90.00
#
_symmetry.space_group_name_H-M   'P 1'
#
loop_
_entity.id
_entity.type
_entity.pdbx_description
1 polymer ?
#
loop_
_entity_poly.entity_id
_entity_poly.type
_entity_poly.pdbx_seq_one_letter_code
_entity_poly.pdbx_strand_id
1 'polypeptide(L)'
;MAVVVAPESATVLAEQMDEFLASMHYAVYDLMLPQLVETFAFGLFTFLIIVSSCTIINKGLDTRPNRIMLATTLVMYSVAAIKWALCFAIVWGDFTRVLPQTLTLGTNNASVASARYKLNELIYVSQVMIVINILLSDVVVLWRVCAIWLWDRRVIVLSSVFHLAVFIPFVFVLIEDVERILSGRIPGIEVETAVRVITPISLSIPLALNIWATGMIWYKARVHKRLIALDPRFKTRSVLSVMVVLVESGVGYCILWAIYFASNYSSLGLFGVCYQIIIAQLTGMYPVVVILLVARKTHGFVEKSWSSSGILGLSSDFLAAAPPSSSLPLLMGVSPVSPSPSQAFLVQPPRPPMLEARIPPRRRTD
;
A
#
# COMPACT_ATOMS: atom_id res chain seq x y z
N MET A 1 73.42 -4.48 -14.37
CA MET A 1 72.39 -4.84 -15.37
C MET A 1 71.08 -4.20 -14.93
N ALA A 2 70.80 -2.99 -15.42
CA ALA A 2 69.50 -2.36 -15.21
C ALA A 2 68.53 -2.98 -16.22
N VAL A 3 67.58 -3.77 -15.74
CA VAL A 3 66.50 -4.30 -16.57
C VAL A 3 65.65 -3.12 -17.00
N VAL A 4 65.81 -2.70 -18.25
CA VAL A 4 64.95 -1.72 -18.91
C VAL A 4 63.59 -2.39 -19.05
N VAL A 5 62.68 -2.12 -18.12
CA VAL A 5 61.28 -2.51 -18.20
C VAL A 5 60.69 -1.82 -19.43
N ALA A 6 60.29 -2.61 -20.43
CA ALA A 6 59.79 -2.10 -21.70
C ALA A 6 58.54 -1.22 -21.48
N PRO A 7 58.42 -0.08 -22.19
CA PRO A 7 57.31 0.87 -22.05
C PRO A 7 55.92 0.25 -22.31
N GLU A 8 55.87 -0.86 -23.05
CA GLU A 8 54.65 -1.62 -23.37
C GLU A 8 54.00 -2.25 -22.12
N SER A 9 54.78 -2.56 -21.08
CA SER A 9 54.25 -3.10 -19.81
C SER A 9 53.58 -2.04 -18.94
N ALA A 10 54.03 -0.79 -19.04
CA ALA A 10 53.46 0.33 -18.28
C ALA A 10 52.11 0.77 -18.86
N THR A 11 51.96 0.73 -20.18
CA THR A 11 50.70 1.07 -20.86
C THR A 11 49.61 0.04 -20.59
N VAL A 12 49.95 -1.26 -20.62
CA VAL A 12 49.00 -2.34 -20.29
C VAL A 12 48.54 -2.27 -18.83
N LEU A 13 49.45 -1.97 -17.90
CA LEU A 13 49.10 -1.81 -16.49
C LEU A 13 48.18 -0.59 -16.25
N ALA A 14 48.41 0.51 -16.97
CA ALA A 14 47.56 1.69 -16.87
C ALA A 14 46.14 1.42 -17.40
N GLU A 15 46.01 0.75 -18.55
CA GLU A 15 44.72 0.37 -19.12
C GLU A 15 43.94 -0.56 -18.18
N GLN A 16 44.62 -1.56 -17.61
CA GLN A 16 44.00 -2.49 -16.66
C GLN A 16 43.58 -1.81 -15.35
N MET A 17 44.35 -0.81 -14.89
CA MET A 17 44.01 0.00 -13.72
C MET A 17 42.78 0.89 -13.98
N ASP A 18 42.68 1.50 -15.16
CA ASP A 18 41.54 2.31 -15.56
C ASP A 18 40.27 1.47 -15.70
N GLU A 19 40.34 0.27 -16.29
CA GLU A 19 39.22 -0.68 -16.33
C GLU A 19 38.78 -1.11 -14.93
N PHE A 20 39.74 -1.34 -14.03
CA PHE A 20 39.44 -1.69 -12.64
C PHE A 20 38.79 -0.54 -11.89
N LEU A 21 39.30 0.68 -12.04
CA LEU A 21 38.72 1.89 -11.42
C LEU A 21 37.32 2.18 -11.97
N ALA A 22 37.08 2.00 -13.27
CA ALA A 22 35.76 2.12 -13.87
C ALA A 22 34.78 1.06 -13.33
N SER A 23 35.25 -0.20 -13.21
CA SER A 23 34.46 -1.30 -12.64
C SER A 23 34.12 -1.07 -11.16
N MET A 24 35.07 -0.54 -10.37
CA MET A 24 34.81 -0.16 -8.98
C MET A 24 33.87 1.03 -8.88
N HIS A 25 34.04 2.05 -9.73
CA HIS A 25 33.15 3.21 -9.75
C HIS A 25 31.72 2.77 -10.03
N TYR A 26 31.51 1.94 -11.05
CA TYR A 26 30.21 1.33 -11.35
C TYR A 26 29.65 0.54 -10.16
N ALA A 27 30.44 -0.36 -9.57
CA ALA A 27 29.98 -1.17 -8.44
C ALA A 27 29.60 -0.34 -7.20
N VAL A 28 30.35 0.71 -6.90
CA VAL A 28 30.09 1.57 -5.73
C VAL A 28 28.91 2.49 -5.98
N TYR A 29 28.89 3.21 -7.11
CA TYR A 29 27.88 4.23 -7.36
C TYR A 29 26.56 3.67 -7.85
N ASP A 30 26.56 2.68 -8.75
CA ASP A 30 25.32 2.19 -9.37
C ASP A 30 24.67 1.07 -8.57
N LEU A 31 25.41 0.37 -7.71
CA LEU A 31 24.90 -0.77 -6.94
C LEU A 31 24.76 -0.45 -5.43
N MET A 32 25.79 0.10 -4.80
CA MET A 32 25.76 0.31 -3.34
C MET A 32 24.92 1.50 -2.92
N LEU A 33 24.95 2.60 -3.68
CA LEU A 33 24.21 3.81 -3.31
C LEU A 33 22.69 3.60 -3.33
N PRO A 34 22.08 2.99 -4.37
CA PRO A 34 20.65 2.70 -4.35
C PRO A 34 20.26 1.73 -3.22
N GLN A 35 21.12 0.74 -2.92
CA GLN A 35 20.90 -0.18 -1.80
C GLN A 35 20.94 0.52 -0.42
N LEU A 36 21.82 1.53 -0.26
CA LEU A 36 21.89 2.34 0.96
C LEU A 36 20.60 3.16 1.13
N VAL A 37 20.14 3.81 0.05
CA VAL A 37 18.88 4.57 0.04
C VAL A 37 17.70 3.66 0.34
N GLU A 38 17.68 2.44 -0.21
CA GLU A 38 16.66 1.45 0.10
C GLU A 38 16.67 1.03 1.58
N THR A 39 17.84 0.78 2.14
CA THR A 39 17.98 0.37 3.53
C THR A 39 17.52 1.49 4.47
N PHE A 40 17.83 2.74 4.15
CA PHE A 40 17.32 3.90 4.87
C PHE A 40 15.78 4.00 4.77
N ALA A 41 15.21 3.87 3.57
CA ALA A 41 13.77 3.87 3.37
C ALA A 41 13.08 2.72 4.12
N PHE A 42 13.66 1.52 4.11
CA PHE A 42 13.15 0.38 4.85
C PHE A 42 13.16 0.64 6.36
N GLY A 43 14.25 1.17 6.91
CA GLY A 43 14.33 1.57 8.32
C GLY A 43 13.27 2.60 8.72
N LEU A 44 13.02 3.60 7.86
CA LEU A 44 11.93 4.56 8.06
C LEU A 44 10.56 3.87 8.05
N PHE A 45 10.36 2.89 7.17
CA PHE A 45 9.09 2.16 7.09
C PHE A 45 8.87 1.31 8.35
N THR A 46 9.91 0.63 8.84
CA THR A 46 9.89 -0.11 10.10
C THR A 46 9.50 0.80 11.27
N PHE A 47 10.12 1.99 11.37
CA PHE A 47 9.77 2.97 12.41
C PHE A 47 8.30 3.37 12.33
N LEU A 48 7.79 3.70 11.14
CA LEU A 48 6.39 4.07 10.94
C LEU A 48 5.42 2.94 11.32
N ILE A 49 5.74 1.69 10.96
CA ILE A 49 4.94 0.51 11.31
C ILE A 49 4.91 0.30 12.82
N ILE A 50 6.03 0.47 13.52
CA ILE A 50 6.08 0.37 14.98
C ILE A 50 5.19 1.44 15.61
N VAL A 51 5.37 2.72 15.23
CA VAL A 51 4.58 3.83 15.79
C VAL A 51 3.09 3.67 15.50
N SER A 52 2.72 3.24 14.28
CA SER A 52 1.34 2.98 13.89
C SER A 52 0.73 1.82 14.67
N SER A 53 1.45 0.71 14.80
CA SER A 53 0.99 -0.45 15.57
C SER A 53 0.78 -0.09 17.03
N CYS A 54 1.74 0.60 17.67
CA CYS A 54 1.59 1.10 19.03
C CYS A 54 0.38 2.05 19.17
N THR A 55 0.20 2.98 18.22
CA THR A 55 -0.92 3.93 18.23
C THR A 55 -2.28 3.22 18.12
N ILE A 56 -2.40 2.20 17.28
CA ILE A 56 -3.64 1.45 17.09
C ILE A 56 -3.92 0.56 18.30
N ILE A 57 -2.90 -0.12 18.84
CA ILE A 57 -3.03 -0.98 20.02
C ILE A 57 -3.48 -0.14 21.23
N ASN A 58 -2.85 1.03 21.46
CA ASN A 58 -3.18 1.91 22.58
C ASN A 58 -4.59 2.51 22.48
N LYS A 59 -5.17 2.58 21.28
CA LYS A 59 -6.53 3.10 21.05
C LYS A 59 -7.61 2.03 21.07
N GLY A 60 -7.23 0.76 21.20
CA GLY A 60 -8.13 -0.38 21.07
C GLY A 60 -8.33 -0.81 19.62
N LEU A 61 -8.34 -2.13 19.41
CA LEU A 61 -8.58 -2.80 18.12
C LEU A 61 -10.08 -2.98 17.81
N ASP A 62 -10.95 -2.27 18.53
CA ASP A 62 -12.39 -2.57 18.59
C ASP A 62 -13.12 -2.30 17.27
N THR A 63 -12.55 -1.49 16.37
CA THR A 63 -13.16 -1.21 15.07
C THR A 63 -12.60 -2.13 13.97
N ARG A 64 -13.50 -2.83 13.26
CA ARG A 64 -13.15 -3.69 12.11
C ARG A 64 -12.28 -2.99 11.06
N PRO A 65 -12.52 -1.70 10.68
CA PRO A 65 -11.68 -1.00 9.72
C PRO A 65 -10.23 -0.84 10.16
N ASN A 66 -9.99 -0.51 11.44
CA ASN A 66 -8.62 -0.34 11.96
C ASN A 66 -7.86 -1.67 11.94
N ARG A 67 -8.53 -2.79 12.27
CA ARG A 67 -7.92 -4.12 12.24
C ARG A 67 -7.56 -4.55 10.82
N ILE A 68 -8.46 -4.35 9.85
CA ILE A 68 -8.21 -4.67 8.44
C ILE A 68 -7.03 -3.84 7.94
N MET A 69 -7.04 -2.54 8.20
CA MET A 69 -6.00 -1.62 7.73
C MET A 69 -4.63 -1.93 8.34
N LEU A 70 -4.55 -2.25 9.64
CA LEU A 70 -3.32 -2.71 10.28
C LEU A 70 -2.82 -4.01 9.65
N ALA A 71 -3.69 -5.01 9.49
CA ALA A 71 -3.33 -6.28 8.87
C ALA A 71 -2.78 -6.07 7.45
N THR A 72 -3.43 -5.24 6.63
CA THR A 72 -2.94 -4.91 5.29
C THR A 72 -1.57 -4.24 5.33
N THR A 73 -1.34 -3.29 6.24
CA THR A 73 -0.04 -2.61 6.35
C THR A 73 1.08 -3.55 6.83
N LEU A 74 0.78 -4.53 7.68
CA LEU A 74 1.73 -5.57 8.10
C LEU A 74 2.07 -6.54 6.96
N VAL A 75 1.09 -6.89 6.12
CA VAL A 75 1.33 -7.69 4.91
C VAL A 75 2.21 -6.91 3.94
N MET A 76 1.88 -5.64 3.65
CA MET A 76 2.71 -4.77 2.78
C MET A 76 4.13 -4.62 3.34
N TYR A 77 4.29 -4.45 4.66
CA TYR A 77 5.59 -4.41 5.31
C TYR A 77 6.38 -5.71 5.14
N SER A 78 5.73 -6.86 5.29
CA SER A 78 6.36 -8.17 5.12
C SER A 78 6.85 -8.37 3.69
N VAL A 79 6.03 -8.00 2.69
CA VAL A 79 6.39 -8.04 1.27
C VAL A 79 7.58 -7.11 0.99
N ALA A 80 7.57 -5.88 1.53
CA ALA A 80 8.69 -4.94 1.40
C ALA A 80 9.98 -5.45 2.07
N ALA A 81 9.87 -6.14 3.22
CA ALA A 81 11.01 -6.74 3.92
C ALA A 81 11.64 -7.88 3.12
N ILE A 82 10.81 -8.75 2.52
CA ILE A 82 11.27 -9.82 1.61
C ILE A 82 11.98 -9.20 0.40
N LYS A 83 11.37 -8.20 -0.24
CA LYS A 83 11.97 -7.46 -1.35
C LYS A 83 13.33 -6.88 -0.99
N TRP A 84 13.42 -6.17 0.14
CA TRP A 84 14.66 -5.57 0.61
C TRP A 84 15.76 -6.63 0.85
N ALA A 85 15.39 -7.76 1.48
CA ALA A 85 16.32 -8.86 1.72
C ALA A 85 16.82 -9.49 0.40
N LEU A 86 15.95 -9.61 -0.60
CA LEU A 86 16.32 -10.08 -1.94
C LEU A 86 17.28 -9.10 -2.63
N CYS A 87 16.99 -7.79 -2.60
CA CYS A 87 17.89 -6.77 -3.14
C CYS A 87 19.27 -6.81 -2.46
N PHE A 88 19.30 -6.94 -1.13
CA PHE A 88 20.56 -7.09 -0.41
C PHE A 88 21.33 -8.35 -0.84
N ALA A 89 20.64 -9.49 -0.99
CA ALA A 89 21.24 -10.73 -1.45
C ALA A 89 21.76 -10.66 -2.90
N ILE A 90 21.07 -9.92 -3.78
CA ILE A 90 21.49 -9.67 -5.16
C ILE A 90 22.79 -8.87 -5.17
N VAL A 91 22.82 -7.71 -4.49
CA VAL A 91 24.01 -6.85 -4.40
C VAL A 91 25.20 -7.60 -3.79
N TRP A 92 24.94 -8.37 -2.74
CA TRP A 92 25.97 -9.21 -2.11
C TRP A 92 26.49 -10.30 -3.05
N GLY A 93 25.60 -10.96 -3.79
CA GLY A 93 25.95 -12.00 -4.75
C GLY A 93 26.76 -11.47 -5.93
N ASP A 94 26.40 -10.28 -6.44
CA ASP A 94 27.17 -9.59 -7.47
C ASP A 94 28.59 -9.28 -6.98
N PHE A 95 28.72 -8.72 -5.77
CA PHE A 95 30.01 -8.33 -5.21
C PHE A 95 30.91 -9.53 -4.87
N THR A 96 30.34 -10.61 -4.32
CA THR A 96 31.12 -11.75 -3.84
C THR A 96 31.39 -12.83 -4.88
N ARG A 97 30.54 -12.94 -5.92
CA ARG A 97 30.64 -14.01 -6.92
C ARG A 97 30.86 -13.49 -8.32
N VAL A 98 29.98 -12.62 -8.81
CA VAL A 98 30.01 -12.21 -10.23
C VAL A 98 31.21 -11.32 -10.53
N LEU A 99 31.46 -10.30 -9.71
CA LEU A 99 32.52 -9.34 -9.95
C LEU A 99 33.92 -10.00 -9.94
N PRO A 100 34.30 -10.81 -8.92
CA PRO A 100 35.60 -11.48 -8.92
C PRO A 100 35.76 -12.49 -10.06
N GLN A 101 34.72 -13.26 -10.38
CA GLN A 101 34.76 -14.22 -11.49
C GLN A 101 34.85 -13.53 -12.85
N THR A 102 34.18 -12.38 -13.02
CA THR A 102 34.26 -11.59 -14.26
C THR A 102 35.68 -11.05 -14.47
N LEU A 103 36.32 -10.56 -13.41
CA LEU A 103 37.70 -10.04 -13.47
C LEU A 103 38.75 -11.15 -13.71
N THR A 104 38.51 -12.37 -13.23
CA THR A 104 39.49 -13.47 -13.32
C THR A 104 39.31 -14.37 -14.52
N LEU A 105 38.07 -14.66 -14.92
CA LEU A 105 37.73 -15.65 -15.95
C LEU A 105 37.17 -15.03 -17.24
N GLY A 106 36.93 -13.72 -17.23
CA GLY A 106 36.27 -13.00 -18.32
C GLY A 106 34.75 -13.19 -18.34
N THR A 107 34.06 -12.27 -19.00
CA THR A 107 32.60 -12.20 -19.08
C THR A 107 31.95 -13.40 -19.78
N ASN A 108 32.65 -14.04 -20.71
CA ASN A 108 32.14 -15.14 -21.53
C ASN A 108 32.27 -16.52 -20.89
N ASN A 109 32.75 -16.59 -19.64
CA ASN A 109 32.93 -17.87 -18.95
C ASN A 109 31.57 -18.48 -18.52
N ALA A 110 31.42 -19.80 -18.70
CA ALA A 110 30.21 -20.54 -18.32
C ALA A 110 29.88 -20.43 -16.81
N SER A 111 30.89 -20.31 -15.94
CA SER A 111 30.69 -20.14 -14.49
C SER A 111 30.08 -18.77 -14.16
N VAL A 112 30.56 -17.70 -14.81
CA VAL A 112 30.01 -16.33 -14.69
C VAL A 112 28.57 -16.29 -15.19
N ALA A 113 28.29 -16.95 -16.32
CA ALA A 113 26.94 -17.06 -16.86
C ALA A 113 25.98 -17.77 -15.89
N SER A 114 26.42 -18.87 -15.26
CA SER A 114 25.63 -19.59 -14.26
C SER A 114 25.37 -18.74 -13.00
N ALA A 115 26.34 -17.96 -12.54
CA ALA A 115 26.17 -17.05 -11.41
C ALA A 115 25.14 -15.94 -11.71
N ARG A 116 25.22 -15.33 -12.90
CA ARG A 116 24.25 -14.32 -13.36
C ARG A 116 22.84 -14.88 -13.50
N TYR A 117 22.69 -16.10 -14.00
CA TYR A 117 21.39 -16.75 -14.11
C TYR A 117 20.66 -16.84 -12.75
N LYS A 118 21.38 -17.25 -11.70
CA LYS A 118 20.81 -17.31 -10.33
C LYS A 118 20.42 -15.94 -9.79
N LEU A 119 21.17 -14.89 -10.13
CA LEU A 119 20.83 -13.53 -9.73
C LEU A 119 19.62 -12.99 -10.49
N ASN A 120 19.48 -13.32 -11.77
CA ASN A 120 18.29 -12.96 -12.55
C ASN A 120 17.01 -13.57 -11.96
N GLU A 121 17.08 -14.79 -11.43
CA GLU A 121 15.96 -15.42 -10.71
C GLU A 121 15.59 -14.62 -9.45
N LEU A 122 16.57 -14.21 -8.64
CA LEU A 122 16.35 -13.37 -7.47
C LEU A 122 15.78 -12.00 -7.83
N ILE A 123 16.28 -11.38 -8.90
CA ILE A 123 15.77 -10.10 -9.44
C ILE A 123 14.30 -10.25 -9.81
N TYR A 124 13.92 -11.33 -10.49
CA TYR A 124 12.54 -11.59 -10.85
C TYR A 124 11.63 -11.73 -9.62
N VAL A 125 12.03 -12.52 -8.62
CA VAL A 125 11.25 -12.66 -7.38
C VAL A 125 11.12 -11.29 -6.68
N SER A 126 12.17 -10.47 -6.69
CA SER A 126 12.12 -9.10 -6.16
C SER A 126 11.10 -8.23 -6.92
N GLN A 127 11.06 -8.30 -8.26
CA GLN A 127 10.07 -7.58 -9.07
C GLN A 127 8.63 -8.02 -8.75
N VAL A 128 8.39 -9.32 -8.58
CA VAL A 128 7.09 -9.84 -8.16
C VAL A 128 6.67 -9.26 -6.81
N MET A 129 7.59 -9.15 -5.83
CA MET A 129 7.30 -8.52 -4.54
C MET A 129 6.93 -7.04 -4.68
N ILE A 130 7.60 -6.29 -5.57
CA ILE A 130 7.25 -4.88 -5.86
C ILE A 130 5.82 -4.80 -6.42
N VAL A 131 5.48 -5.63 -7.40
CA VAL A 131 4.15 -5.65 -8.03
C VAL A 131 3.06 -5.99 -7.00
N ILE A 132 3.27 -7.00 -6.16
CA ILE A 132 2.32 -7.35 -5.09
C ILE A 132 2.08 -6.13 -4.18
N ASN A 133 3.13 -5.43 -3.78
CA ASN A 133 3.02 -4.29 -2.88
C ASN A 133 2.30 -3.10 -3.54
N ILE A 134 2.56 -2.85 -4.83
CA ILE A 134 1.83 -1.87 -5.64
C ILE A 134 0.33 -2.19 -5.68
N LEU A 135 -0.02 -3.45 -6.01
CA LEU A 135 -1.41 -3.88 -6.11
C LEU A 135 -2.14 -3.76 -4.77
N LEU A 136 -1.48 -4.16 -3.67
CA LEU A 136 -2.03 -3.99 -2.32
C LEU A 136 -2.26 -2.52 -1.98
N SER A 137 -1.33 -1.63 -2.35
CA SER A 137 -1.47 -0.19 -2.13
C SER A 137 -2.69 0.38 -2.86
N ASP A 138 -2.89 -0.01 -4.12
CA ASP A 138 -4.06 0.43 -4.90
C ASP A 138 -5.37 -0.11 -4.33
N VAL A 139 -5.39 -1.36 -3.83
CA VAL A 139 -6.55 -1.90 -3.10
C VAL A 139 -6.87 -1.04 -1.87
N VAL A 140 -5.86 -0.61 -1.11
CA VAL A 140 -6.08 0.28 0.05
C VAL A 140 -6.64 1.64 -0.38
N VAL A 141 -6.17 2.19 -1.50
CA VAL A 141 -6.70 3.45 -2.05
C VAL A 141 -8.17 3.30 -2.41
N LEU A 142 -8.52 2.27 -3.19
CA LEU A 142 -9.89 2.00 -3.61
C LEU A 142 -10.81 1.69 -2.44
N TRP A 143 -10.31 0.94 -1.45
CA TRP A 143 -11.04 0.65 -0.22
C TRP A 143 -11.50 1.94 0.48
N ARG A 144 -10.65 2.97 0.54
CA ARG A 144 -11.03 4.26 1.16
C ARG A 144 -12.12 4.97 0.38
N VAL A 145 -12.10 4.92 -0.95
CA VAL A 145 -13.18 5.48 -1.78
C VAL A 145 -14.48 4.72 -1.48
N CYS A 146 -14.46 3.40 -1.52
CA CYS A 146 -15.63 2.58 -1.20
C CYS A 146 -16.19 2.86 0.21
N ALA A 147 -15.31 2.98 1.22
CA ALA A 147 -15.69 3.28 2.59
C ALA A 147 -16.36 4.66 2.73
N ILE A 148 -15.84 5.68 2.05
CA ILE A 148 -16.39 7.05 2.07
C ILE A 148 -17.75 7.12 1.36
N TRP A 149 -17.93 6.30 0.33
CA TRP A 149 -19.18 6.19 -0.42
C TRP A 149 -20.15 5.15 0.17
N LEU A 150 -19.90 4.70 1.40
CA LEU A 150 -20.75 3.76 2.13
C LEU A 150 -21.07 2.49 1.33
N TRP A 151 -20.09 2.00 0.57
CA TRP A 151 -20.21 0.78 -0.23
C TRP A 151 -21.29 0.83 -1.31
N ASP A 152 -21.52 2.02 -1.91
CA ASP A 152 -22.37 2.14 -3.10
C ASP A 152 -21.89 1.19 -4.21
N ARG A 153 -22.81 0.35 -4.70
CA ARG A 153 -22.56 -0.67 -5.74
C ARG A 153 -21.91 -0.07 -6.98
N ARG A 154 -22.27 1.16 -7.38
CA ARG A 154 -21.69 1.81 -8.56
C ARG A 154 -20.20 2.11 -8.36
N VAL A 155 -19.84 2.60 -7.18
CA VAL A 155 -18.44 2.93 -6.83
C VAL A 155 -17.61 1.67 -6.68
N ILE A 156 -18.17 0.61 -6.11
CA ILE A 156 -17.50 -0.69 -6.01
C ILE A 156 -17.22 -1.26 -7.40
N VAL A 157 -18.22 -1.30 -8.29
CA VAL A 157 -18.04 -1.82 -9.66
C VAL A 157 -16.97 -1.02 -10.40
N LEU A 158 -17.02 0.32 -10.32
CA LEU A 158 -16.03 1.17 -10.97
C LEU A 158 -14.62 0.97 -10.39
N SER A 159 -14.50 0.84 -9.07
CA SER A 159 -13.22 0.54 -8.39
C SER A 159 -12.66 -0.82 -8.83
N SER A 160 -13.50 -1.84 -8.91
CA SER A 160 -13.10 -3.17 -9.39
C SER A 160 -12.65 -3.15 -10.84
N VAL A 161 -13.33 -2.39 -11.71
CA VAL A 161 -12.94 -2.23 -13.13
C VAL A 161 -11.58 -1.53 -13.23
N PHE A 162 -11.37 -0.45 -12.48
CA PHE A 162 -10.07 0.23 -12.44
C PHE A 162 -8.96 -0.69 -11.91
N HIS A 163 -9.23 -1.46 -10.85
CA HIS A 163 -8.25 -2.39 -10.32
C HIS A 163 -7.90 -3.50 -11.32
N LEU A 164 -8.90 -4.04 -12.02
CA LEU A 164 -8.67 -5.04 -13.06
C LEU A 164 -7.84 -4.47 -14.22
N ALA A 165 -8.09 -3.21 -14.60
CA ALA A 165 -7.32 -2.51 -15.62
C ALA A 165 -5.85 -2.29 -15.22
N VAL A 166 -5.55 -2.20 -13.92
CA VAL A 166 -4.17 -2.20 -13.39
C VAL A 166 -3.59 -3.62 -13.37
N PHE A 167 -4.36 -4.58 -12.87
CA PHE A 167 -3.90 -5.95 -12.63
C PHE A 167 -3.47 -6.67 -13.91
N ILE A 168 -4.27 -6.56 -14.98
CA ILE A 168 -4.03 -7.28 -16.23
C ILE A 168 -2.65 -6.94 -16.84
N PRO A 169 -2.30 -5.66 -17.09
CA PRO A 169 -1.00 -5.30 -17.65
C PRO A 169 0.19 -5.75 -16.78
N PHE A 170 0.08 -5.67 -15.45
CA PHE A 170 1.14 -6.15 -14.55
C PHE A 170 1.36 -7.66 -14.66
N VAL A 171 0.29 -8.46 -14.79
CA VAL A 171 0.41 -9.90 -15.00
C VAL A 171 1.09 -10.21 -16.34
N PHE A 172 0.76 -9.49 -17.41
CA PHE A 172 1.44 -9.65 -18.70
C PHE A 172 2.94 -9.39 -18.60
N VAL A 173 3.35 -8.29 -17.95
CA VAL A 173 4.77 -7.97 -17.74
C VAL A 173 5.48 -9.09 -16.97
N LEU A 174 4.87 -9.64 -15.92
CA LEU A 174 5.46 -10.73 -15.15
C LEU A 174 5.60 -12.02 -15.97
N ILE A 175 4.62 -12.36 -16.82
CA ILE A 175 4.69 -13.55 -17.69
C ILE A 175 5.83 -13.40 -18.71
N GLU A 176 5.94 -12.23 -19.35
CA GLU A 176 7.03 -11.94 -20.29
C GLU A 176 8.41 -12.07 -19.63
N ASP A 177 8.56 -11.60 -18.39
CA ASP A 177 9.82 -11.74 -17.64
C ASP A 177 10.17 -13.21 -17.34
N VAL A 178 9.18 -14.05 -17.03
CA VAL A 178 9.39 -15.50 -16.82
C VAL A 178 9.85 -16.17 -18.10
N GLU A 179 9.20 -15.88 -19.23
CA GLU A 179 9.58 -16.44 -20.52
C GLU A 179 11.01 -16.04 -20.90
N ARG A 180 11.41 -14.81 -20.60
CA ARG A 180 12.79 -14.33 -20.82
C ARG A 180 13.82 -15.10 -20.00
N ILE A 181 13.50 -15.44 -18.76
CA ILE A 181 14.39 -16.20 -17.87
C ILE A 181 14.46 -17.67 -18.28
N LEU A 182 13.34 -18.29 -18.64
CA LEU A 182 13.25 -19.71 -19.00
C LEU A 182 13.83 -20.02 -20.38
N SER A 183 13.58 -19.17 -21.37
CA SER A 183 13.94 -19.46 -22.76
C SER A 183 15.42 -19.23 -23.07
N GLY A 184 16.16 -18.53 -22.21
CA GLY A 184 17.58 -18.20 -22.41
C GLY A 184 17.87 -17.51 -23.76
N ARG A 185 16.84 -17.03 -24.46
CA ARG A 185 16.92 -16.59 -25.86
C ARG A 185 17.15 -15.10 -25.96
N ILE A 186 18.12 -14.78 -26.80
CA ILE A 186 18.50 -13.47 -27.32
C ILE A 186 17.25 -12.80 -27.94
N PRO A 187 17.01 -11.50 -27.69
CA PRO A 187 15.76 -10.82 -28.00
C PRO A 187 15.41 -10.91 -29.49
N GLY A 188 14.27 -11.54 -29.78
CA GLY A 188 13.57 -11.38 -31.05
C GLY A 188 12.90 -10.01 -31.09
N ILE A 189 13.02 -9.34 -32.23
CA ILE A 189 12.77 -7.91 -32.50
C ILE A 189 11.32 -7.43 -32.20
N GLU A 190 10.39 -8.31 -31.82
CA GLU A 190 9.01 -7.93 -31.46
C GLU A 190 8.79 -7.69 -29.95
N VAL A 191 9.63 -8.25 -29.07
CA VAL A 191 9.49 -8.11 -27.60
C VAL A 191 9.81 -6.70 -27.13
N GLU A 192 10.78 -6.04 -27.76
CA GLU A 192 11.16 -4.67 -27.41
C GLU A 192 10.02 -3.67 -27.64
N THR A 193 9.19 -3.92 -28.67
CA THR A 193 8.04 -3.07 -28.99
C THR A 193 6.90 -3.27 -28.00
N ALA A 194 6.61 -4.52 -27.60
CA ALA A 194 5.60 -4.83 -26.60
C ALA A 194 5.95 -4.21 -25.24
N VAL A 195 7.19 -4.37 -24.77
CA VAL A 195 7.66 -3.78 -23.50
C VAL A 195 7.63 -2.24 -23.56
N ARG A 196 7.99 -1.63 -24.70
CA ARG A 196 7.94 -0.17 -24.87
C ARG A 196 6.52 0.41 -24.81
N VAL A 197 5.48 -0.36 -25.14
CA VAL A 197 4.08 0.10 -25.15
C VAL A 197 3.32 -0.33 -23.89
N ILE A 198 3.49 -1.57 -23.44
CA ILE A 198 2.73 -2.14 -22.32
C ILE A 198 3.20 -1.56 -20.99
N THR A 199 4.50 -1.38 -20.79
CA THR A 199 5.05 -0.83 -19.55
C THR A 199 4.51 0.57 -19.22
N PRO A 200 4.50 1.56 -20.16
CA PRO A 200 4.00 2.89 -19.83
C PRO A 200 2.51 2.90 -19.54
N ILE A 201 1.74 2.05 -20.22
CA ILE A 201 0.32 1.86 -19.92
C ILE A 201 0.17 1.30 -18.50
N SER A 202 0.91 0.25 -18.16
CA SER A 202 0.89 -0.38 -16.83
C SER A 202 1.22 0.58 -15.70
N LEU A 203 2.11 1.56 -15.94
CA LEU A 203 2.48 2.58 -14.96
C LEU A 203 1.53 3.79 -14.93
N SER A 204 0.90 4.12 -16.06
CA SER A 204 -0.03 5.26 -16.16
C SER A 204 -1.38 4.98 -15.50
N ILE A 205 -1.87 3.73 -15.57
CA ILE A 205 -3.18 3.37 -15.03
C ILE A 205 -3.24 3.50 -13.49
N PRO A 206 -2.24 3.05 -12.70
CA PRO A 206 -2.20 3.30 -11.26
C PRO A 206 -2.24 4.79 -10.92
N LEU A 207 -1.49 5.63 -11.64
CA LEU A 207 -1.55 7.09 -11.45
C LEU A 207 -2.95 7.63 -11.72
N ALA A 208 -3.58 7.23 -12.83
CA ALA A 208 -4.94 7.65 -13.16
C ALA A 208 -5.97 7.17 -12.12
N LEU A 209 -5.85 5.94 -11.63
CA LEU A 209 -6.67 5.38 -10.55
C LEU A 209 -6.54 6.22 -9.28
N ASN A 210 -5.32 6.61 -8.92
CA ASN A 210 -5.05 7.41 -7.73
C ASN A 210 -5.58 8.84 -7.84
N ILE A 211 -5.47 9.47 -9.03
CA ILE A 211 -6.07 10.77 -9.32
C ILE A 211 -7.59 10.68 -9.22
N TRP A 212 -8.19 9.65 -9.85
CA TRP A 212 -9.64 9.43 -9.79
C TRP A 212 -10.12 9.21 -8.35
N ALA A 213 -9.46 8.36 -7.59
CA ALA A 213 -9.78 8.08 -6.19
C ALA A 213 -9.69 9.35 -5.33
N THR A 214 -8.61 10.12 -5.46
CA THR A 214 -8.42 11.39 -4.75
C THR A 214 -9.50 12.41 -5.14
N GLY A 215 -9.85 12.48 -6.42
CA GLY A 215 -10.94 13.32 -6.94
C GLY A 215 -12.31 12.94 -6.36
N MET A 216 -12.61 11.64 -6.25
CA MET A 216 -13.85 11.14 -5.65
C MET A 216 -13.96 11.51 -4.16
N ILE A 217 -12.86 11.41 -3.42
CA ILE A 217 -12.78 11.81 -2.01
C ILE A 217 -12.96 13.32 -1.88
N TRP A 218 -12.28 14.11 -2.72
CA TRP A 218 -12.37 15.57 -2.74
C TRP A 218 -13.79 16.05 -3.07
N TYR A 219 -14.44 15.44 -4.06
CA TYR A 219 -15.82 15.75 -4.42
C TYR A 219 -16.75 15.52 -3.22
N LYS A 220 -16.63 14.38 -2.54
CA LYS A 220 -17.45 14.08 -1.35
C LYS A 220 -17.18 15.06 -0.21
N ALA A 221 -15.93 15.43 0.03
CA ALA A 221 -15.55 16.46 1.00
C ALA A 221 -16.20 17.81 0.69
N ARG A 222 -16.23 18.22 -0.59
CA ARG A 222 -16.83 19.49 -1.02
C ARG A 222 -18.35 19.49 -0.83
N VAL A 223 -19.03 18.39 -1.17
CA VAL A 223 -20.47 18.23 -0.95
C VAL A 223 -20.77 18.30 0.56
N HIS A 224 -20.00 17.59 1.38
CA HIS A 224 -20.19 17.60 2.83
C HIS A 224 -19.95 18.99 3.44
N LYS A 225 -18.94 19.73 2.97
CA LYS A 225 -18.70 21.11 3.38
C LYS A 225 -19.89 22.03 3.04
N ARG A 226 -20.51 21.87 1.88
CA ARG A 226 -21.70 22.64 1.49
C ARG A 226 -22.91 22.33 2.37
N LEU A 227 -23.11 21.07 2.73
CA LEU A 227 -24.21 20.66 3.61
C LEU A 227 -24.06 21.26 5.02
N ILE A 228 -22.85 21.26 5.59
CA ILE A 228 -22.58 21.89 6.89
C ILE A 228 -22.80 23.41 6.83
N ALA A 229 -22.47 24.06 5.70
CA ALA A 229 -22.71 25.49 5.52
C ALA A 229 -24.20 25.84 5.45
N LEU A 230 -25.06 24.91 5.01
CA LEU A 230 -26.51 25.09 4.92
C LEU A 230 -27.22 24.80 6.25
N ASP A 231 -26.72 23.85 7.04
CA ASP A 231 -27.26 23.56 8.37
C ASP A 231 -26.14 23.35 9.40
N PRO A 232 -25.87 24.34 10.26
CA PRO A 232 -24.84 24.26 11.30
C PRO A 232 -25.09 23.18 12.35
N ARG A 233 -26.29 22.59 12.39
CA ARG A 233 -26.64 21.52 13.33
C ARG A 233 -25.93 20.19 13.02
N PHE A 234 -25.37 20.03 11.82
CA PHE A 234 -24.51 18.88 11.51
C PHE A 234 -23.17 18.97 12.27
N LYS A 235 -23.08 18.28 13.41
CA LYS A 235 -21.86 18.11 14.24
C LYS A 235 -20.77 17.25 13.55
N THR A 236 -20.61 17.30 12.24
CA THR A 236 -19.70 16.43 11.46
C THR A 236 -18.37 17.10 11.09
N ARG A 237 -17.96 18.15 11.80
CA ARG A 237 -16.68 18.85 11.55
C ARG A 237 -15.44 17.93 11.62
N SER A 238 -15.49 16.89 12.47
CA SER A 238 -14.43 15.88 12.56
C SER A 238 -14.30 15.05 11.27
N VAL A 239 -15.43 14.64 10.68
CA VAL A 239 -15.47 13.86 9.43
C VAL A 239 -14.88 14.68 8.28
N LEU A 240 -15.23 15.97 8.19
CA LEU A 240 -14.66 16.86 7.19
C LEU A 240 -13.14 16.98 7.33
N SER A 241 -12.62 17.11 8.57
CA SER A 241 -11.17 17.17 8.81
C SER A 241 -10.46 15.90 8.37
N VAL A 242 -11.06 14.73 8.60
CA VAL A 242 -10.50 13.43 8.17
C VAL A 242 -10.50 13.34 6.64
N MET A 243 -11.58 13.76 5.97
CA MET A 243 -11.65 13.78 4.51
C MET A 243 -10.60 14.71 3.88
N VAL A 244 -10.34 15.88 4.47
CA VAL A 244 -9.29 16.80 3.98
C VAL A 244 -7.91 16.15 4.05
N VAL A 245 -7.58 15.50 5.16
CA VAL A 245 -6.31 14.77 5.32
C VAL A 245 -6.18 13.64 4.31
N LEU A 246 -7.28 12.94 4.01
CA LEU A 246 -7.32 11.90 2.98
C LEU A 246 -7.06 12.47 1.58
N VAL A 247 -7.57 13.67 1.27
CA VAL A 247 -7.26 14.36 0.01
C VAL A 247 -5.79 14.80 -0.04
N GLU A 248 -5.30 15.47 1.01
CA GLU A 248 -3.91 15.97 1.07
C GLU A 248 -2.90 14.82 0.91
N SER A 249 -3.14 13.71 1.61
CA SER A 249 -2.32 12.51 1.48
C SER A 249 -2.49 11.82 0.12
N GLY A 250 -3.69 11.81 -0.46
CA GLY A 250 -3.95 11.31 -1.82
C GLY A 250 -3.19 12.08 -2.90
N VAL A 251 -3.12 13.41 -2.80
CA VAL A 251 -2.31 14.26 -3.68
C VAL A 251 -0.82 13.91 -3.55
N GLY A 252 -0.33 13.75 -2.32
CA GLY A 252 1.04 13.29 -2.08
C GLY A 252 1.34 11.95 -2.76
N TYR A 253 0.42 10.99 -2.68
CA TYR A 253 0.58 9.69 -3.34
C TYR A 253 0.54 9.79 -4.87
N CYS A 254 -0.29 10.68 -5.44
CA CYS A 254 -0.26 10.97 -6.88
C CYS A 254 1.09 11.54 -7.32
N ILE A 255 1.72 12.41 -6.52
CA ILE A 255 3.07 12.92 -6.78
C ILE A 255 4.09 11.79 -6.77
N LEU A 256 4.02 10.88 -5.78
CA LEU A 256 4.91 9.71 -5.73
C LEU A 256 4.79 8.84 -6.99
N TRP A 257 3.57 8.61 -7.47
CA TRP A 257 3.36 7.89 -8.73
C TRP A 257 3.86 8.64 -9.96
N ALA A 258 3.68 9.97 -10.01
CA ALA A 258 4.20 10.78 -11.11
C ALA A 258 5.74 10.75 -11.18
N ILE A 259 6.41 10.80 -10.01
CA ILE A 259 7.87 10.65 -9.93
C ILE A 259 8.27 9.23 -10.35
N TYR A 260 7.52 8.19 -9.94
CA TYR A 260 7.79 6.81 -10.36
C TYR A 260 7.71 6.68 -11.88
N PHE A 261 6.64 7.19 -12.48
CA PHE A 261 6.46 7.24 -13.92
C PHE A 261 7.62 7.98 -14.60
N ALA A 262 7.98 9.18 -14.13
CA ALA A 262 9.11 9.94 -14.66
C ALA A 262 10.44 9.18 -14.53
N SER A 263 10.66 8.46 -13.42
CA SER A 263 11.89 7.67 -13.20
C SER A 263 12.06 6.50 -14.16
N ASN A 264 10.98 6.02 -14.79
CA ASN A 264 11.02 4.93 -15.76
C ASN A 264 11.21 5.44 -17.21
N TYR A 265 10.81 6.68 -17.51
CA TYR A 265 10.80 7.20 -18.90
C TYR A 265 11.69 8.41 -19.15
N SER A 266 12.12 9.08 -18.10
CA SER A 266 13.06 10.19 -18.18
C SER A 266 14.43 9.72 -17.74
N SER A 267 15.48 10.25 -18.37
CA SER A 267 16.87 10.08 -17.90
C SER A 267 17.08 10.88 -16.61
N LEU A 268 16.54 10.40 -15.50
CA LEU A 268 16.78 10.95 -14.16
C LEU A 268 18.10 10.46 -13.54
N GLY A 269 18.87 9.66 -14.29
CA GLY A 269 20.14 9.08 -13.85
C GLY A 269 19.97 8.30 -12.54
N LEU A 270 20.93 8.47 -11.64
CA LEU A 270 21.00 7.81 -10.34
C LEU A 270 19.75 8.02 -9.47
N PHE A 271 19.12 9.20 -9.55
CA PHE A 271 17.89 9.49 -8.82
C PHE A 271 16.76 8.54 -9.26
N GLY A 272 16.63 8.29 -10.56
CA GLY A 272 15.62 7.38 -11.10
C GLY A 272 15.81 5.96 -10.59
N VAL A 273 17.05 5.47 -10.61
CA VAL A 273 17.40 4.12 -10.10
C VAL A 273 17.08 4.00 -8.62
N CYS A 274 17.51 4.98 -7.80
CA CYS A 274 17.20 5.00 -6.37
C CYS A 274 15.69 5.01 -6.13
N TYR A 275 14.95 5.81 -6.89
CA TYR A 275 13.51 5.96 -6.74
C TYR A 275 12.75 4.67 -7.08
N GLN A 276 13.15 3.98 -8.16
CA GLN A 276 12.56 2.70 -8.54
C GLN A 276 12.76 1.63 -7.47
N ILE A 277 13.91 1.64 -6.81
CA ILE A 277 14.23 0.66 -5.76
C ILE A 277 13.40 0.91 -4.48
N ILE A 278 13.15 2.17 -4.11
CA ILE A 278 12.44 2.51 -2.88
C ILE A 278 10.91 2.56 -3.01
N ILE A 279 10.36 2.44 -4.22
CA ILE A 279 8.91 2.63 -4.45
C ILE A 279 8.07 1.66 -3.62
N ALA A 280 8.53 0.41 -3.42
CA ALA A 280 7.85 -0.57 -2.60
C ALA A 280 7.72 -0.10 -1.12
N GLN A 281 8.79 0.49 -0.58
CA GLN A 281 8.76 1.05 0.76
C GLN A 281 7.83 2.26 0.82
N LEU A 282 7.88 3.16 -0.17
CA LEU A 282 7.04 4.36 -0.23
C LEU A 282 5.54 4.04 -0.34
N THR A 283 5.16 3.05 -1.17
CA THR A 283 3.76 2.61 -1.30
C THR A 283 3.25 1.97 -0.02
N GLY A 284 4.10 1.24 0.71
CA GLY A 284 3.78 0.69 2.04
C GLY A 284 3.68 1.75 3.15
N MET A 285 4.54 2.78 3.12
CA MET A 285 4.50 3.88 4.10
C MET A 285 3.22 4.71 3.99
N TYR A 286 2.70 4.87 2.77
CA TYR A 286 1.55 5.73 2.50
C TYR A 286 0.32 5.43 3.39
N PRO A 287 -0.24 4.21 3.41
CA PRO A 287 -1.38 3.91 4.27
C PRO A 287 -1.04 4.09 5.75
N VAL A 288 0.19 3.81 6.18
CA VAL A 288 0.63 4.02 7.57
C VAL A 288 0.61 5.49 7.96
N VAL A 289 1.12 6.38 7.11
CA VAL A 289 1.07 7.83 7.31
C VAL A 289 -0.37 8.31 7.38
N VAL A 290 -1.25 7.82 6.51
CA VAL A 290 -2.69 8.16 6.57
C VAL A 290 -3.29 7.76 7.90
N ILE A 291 -3.01 6.56 8.42
CA ILE A 291 -3.47 6.13 9.75
C ILE A 291 -3.01 7.09 10.83
N LEU A 292 -1.72 7.41 10.85
CA LEU A 292 -1.12 8.29 11.85
C LEU A 292 -1.72 9.70 11.79
N LEU A 293 -1.92 10.25 10.59
CA LEU A 293 -2.55 11.56 10.40
C LEU A 293 -4.00 11.56 10.88
N VAL A 294 -4.79 10.54 10.52
CA VAL A 294 -6.17 10.38 10.99
C VAL A 294 -6.21 10.22 12.52
N ALA A 295 -5.32 9.39 13.08
CA ALA A 295 -5.20 9.16 14.51
C ALA A 295 -4.89 10.46 15.28
N ARG A 296 -3.98 11.31 14.78
CA ARG A 296 -3.66 12.60 15.40
C ARG A 296 -4.82 13.58 15.34
N LYS A 297 -5.53 13.66 14.22
CA LYS A 297 -6.68 14.58 14.07
C LYS A 297 -7.85 14.17 14.95
N THR A 298 -8.12 12.88 15.09
CA THR A 298 -9.16 12.39 16.02
C THR A 298 -8.78 12.71 17.47
N HIS A 299 -7.52 12.53 17.87
CA HIS A 299 -7.08 12.84 19.23
C HIS A 299 -7.17 14.34 19.55
N GLY A 300 -6.64 15.19 18.66
CA GLY A 300 -6.71 16.64 18.84
C GLY A 300 -8.14 17.19 18.83
N PHE A 301 -9.09 16.49 18.20
CA PHE A 301 -10.51 16.83 18.28
C PHE A 301 -11.13 16.43 19.63
N VAL A 302 -10.84 15.23 20.14
CA VAL A 302 -11.30 14.80 21.47
C VAL A 302 -10.78 15.76 22.54
N GLU A 303 -9.49 16.07 22.50
CA GLU A 303 -8.85 16.98 23.46
C GLU A 303 -9.38 18.41 23.37
N LYS A 304 -9.62 18.94 22.15
CA LYS A 304 -10.26 20.25 21.97
C LYS A 304 -11.74 20.26 22.35
N SER A 305 -12.45 19.16 22.16
CA SER A 305 -13.83 19.04 22.65
C SER A 305 -13.85 19.08 24.17
N TRP A 306 -12.90 18.43 24.83
CA TRP A 306 -12.77 18.43 26.28
C TRP A 306 -12.31 19.80 26.81
N SER A 307 -11.36 20.46 26.14
CA SER A 307 -10.90 21.81 26.53
C SER A 307 -11.94 22.89 26.25
N SER A 308 -12.72 22.77 25.16
CA SER A 308 -13.82 23.68 24.84
C SER A 308 -15.06 23.44 25.71
N SER A 309 -15.18 22.25 26.32
CA SER A 309 -16.13 21.98 27.40
C SER A 309 -15.67 22.55 28.76
N GLY A 310 -14.48 23.15 28.82
CA GLY A 310 -13.95 23.90 29.98
C GLY A 310 -14.63 25.25 30.27
N ILE A 311 -15.83 25.50 29.72
CA ILE A 311 -16.72 26.62 30.12
C ILE A 311 -18.04 26.07 30.72
N LEU A 312 -18.11 24.81 31.15
CA LEU A 312 -19.21 24.34 31.99
C LEU A 312 -18.68 23.47 33.14
N GLY A 313 -18.36 24.14 34.25
CA GLY A 313 -18.32 23.54 35.58
C GLY A 313 -19.71 23.09 36.03
N LEU A 314 -20.29 22.10 35.34
CA LEU A 314 -21.62 21.55 35.64
C LEU A 314 -21.69 20.02 35.40
N SER A 315 -20.56 19.32 35.47
CA SER A 315 -20.53 17.84 35.43
C SER A 315 -19.99 17.19 36.72
N SER A 316 -19.73 17.97 37.78
CA SER A 316 -19.53 17.42 39.13
C SER A 316 -20.83 16.82 39.69
N ASP A 317 -21.99 17.33 39.25
CA ASP A 317 -23.29 16.95 39.83
C ASP A 317 -23.85 15.65 39.25
N PHE A 318 -23.39 15.23 38.06
CA PHE A 318 -23.84 13.99 37.44
C PHE A 318 -23.07 12.74 37.94
N LEU A 319 -21.92 12.94 38.61
CA LEU A 319 -21.13 11.87 39.24
C LEU A 319 -21.47 11.65 40.73
N ALA A 320 -22.38 12.45 41.31
CA ALA A 320 -22.78 12.32 42.72
C ALA A 320 -24.02 11.42 42.94
N ALA A 321 -24.68 10.92 41.90
CA ALA A 321 -25.83 10.03 42.04
C ALA A 321 -25.42 8.55 42.08
N ALA A 322 -24.72 8.16 43.15
CA ALA A 322 -24.69 6.76 43.59
C ALA A 322 -25.96 6.48 44.43
N PRO A 323 -26.66 5.35 44.24
CA PRO A 323 -27.82 5.02 45.05
C PRO A 323 -27.38 4.55 46.46
N PRO A 324 -28.12 4.90 47.53
CA PRO A 324 -27.85 4.35 48.85
C PRO A 324 -28.29 2.87 48.91
N SER A 325 -27.34 2.03 49.29
CA SER A 325 -27.54 0.65 49.71
C SER A 325 -28.17 0.54 51.10
N SER A 326 -28.80 -0.62 51.38
CA SER A 326 -29.43 -1.12 52.63
C SER A 326 -30.89 -0.69 52.80
N SER A 327 -31.87 -1.60 52.90
CA SER A 327 -31.93 -2.76 53.81
C SER A 327 -32.83 -3.92 53.29
N LEU A 328 -32.33 -5.15 53.46
CA LEU A 328 -33.05 -6.44 53.50
C LEU A 328 -34.01 -6.53 54.72
N PRO A 329 -35.09 -7.34 54.67
CA PRO A 329 -35.04 -8.76 55.12
C PRO A 329 -35.86 -9.71 54.21
N LEU A 330 -35.38 -10.89 53.77
CA LEU A 330 -35.24 -12.18 54.48
C LEU A 330 -36.51 -12.68 55.20
N LEU A 331 -37.29 -13.59 54.56
CA LEU A 331 -37.68 -14.89 55.14
C LEU A 331 -38.53 -15.78 54.19
N MET A 332 -38.19 -17.08 54.18
CA MET A 332 -38.97 -18.28 53.82
C MET A 332 -39.56 -18.35 52.39
N GLY A 333 -39.27 -19.34 51.54
CA GLY A 333 -38.98 -20.76 51.80
C GLY A 333 -40.07 -21.58 51.11
N VAL A 334 -39.69 -22.46 50.17
CA VAL A 334 -40.34 -23.71 49.72
C VAL A 334 -39.84 -24.05 48.30
N SER A 335 -39.10 -25.15 48.22
CA SER A 335 -38.82 -25.96 47.03
C SER A 335 -39.79 -27.17 47.05
N PRO A 336 -39.73 -28.15 46.14
CA PRO A 336 -39.65 -28.14 44.67
C PRO A 336 -40.74 -29.06 44.05
N VAL A 337 -41.20 -28.83 42.82
CA VAL A 337 -41.83 -29.92 42.03
C VAL A 337 -41.54 -29.72 40.53
N SER A 338 -40.86 -30.70 39.93
CA SER A 338 -41.02 -31.06 38.52
C SER A 338 -41.95 -32.28 38.44
N PRO A 339 -42.75 -32.45 37.37
CA PRO A 339 -42.25 -33.26 36.25
C PRO A 339 -42.69 -32.80 34.84
N SER A 340 -42.03 -33.39 33.86
CA SER A 340 -42.19 -33.41 32.38
C SER A 340 -43.60 -33.74 31.83
N PRO A 341 -43.78 -34.03 30.52
CA PRO A 341 -43.50 -33.28 29.29
C PRO A 341 -44.77 -33.17 28.40
N SER A 342 -44.63 -32.69 27.16
CA SER A 342 -45.57 -32.84 26.02
C SER A 342 -46.72 -31.82 25.93
N GLN A 343 -46.63 -30.91 24.95
CA GLN A 343 -47.67 -30.77 23.92
C GLN A 343 -47.20 -29.85 22.79
N ALA A 344 -47.35 -30.37 21.57
CA ALA A 344 -47.09 -29.71 20.31
C ALA A 344 -48.14 -28.63 20.04
N PHE A 345 -47.72 -27.46 19.56
CA PHE A 345 -48.58 -26.56 18.82
C PHE A 345 -47.80 -26.03 17.60
N LEU A 346 -48.14 -26.59 16.44
CA LEU A 346 -47.74 -26.11 15.13
C LEU A 346 -48.45 -24.78 14.86
N VAL A 347 -47.72 -23.67 14.98
CA VAL A 347 -48.18 -22.34 14.54
C VAL A 347 -47.75 -22.16 13.08
N GLN A 348 -48.72 -22.17 12.16
CA GLN A 348 -48.52 -21.74 10.78
C GLN A 348 -48.26 -20.23 10.69
N PRO A 349 -47.31 -19.76 9.86
CA PRO A 349 -47.14 -18.34 9.61
C PRO A 349 -48.20 -17.79 8.62
N PRO A 350 -48.58 -16.51 8.74
CA PRO A 350 -49.63 -15.89 7.95
C PRO A 350 -49.22 -15.60 6.49
N ARG A 351 -50.19 -15.77 5.57
CA ARG A 351 -50.07 -15.44 4.14
C ARG A 351 -49.81 -13.94 3.92
N PRO A 352 -48.92 -13.55 2.99
CA PRO A 352 -48.78 -12.15 2.57
C PRO A 352 -49.93 -11.72 1.63
N PRO A 353 -50.32 -10.42 1.66
CA PRO A 353 -51.39 -9.87 0.83
C PRO A 353 -50.97 -9.74 -0.65
N MET A 354 -51.95 -9.96 -1.54
CA MET A 354 -51.82 -9.89 -2.99
C MET A 354 -51.44 -8.47 -3.45
N LEU A 355 -50.48 -8.39 -4.37
CA LEU A 355 -50.05 -7.17 -5.04
C LEU A 355 -51.07 -6.81 -6.13
N GLU A 356 -51.76 -5.69 -5.95
CA GLU A 356 -52.67 -5.10 -6.93
C GLU A 356 -51.86 -4.43 -8.06
N ALA A 357 -52.03 -4.91 -9.28
CA ALA A 357 -51.28 -4.47 -10.46
C ALA A 357 -51.73 -3.06 -10.90
N ARG A 358 -50.86 -2.06 -10.70
CA ARG A 358 -51.03 -0.70 -11.23
C ARG A 358 -50.70 -0.67 -12.73
N ILE A 359 -51.73 -0.40 -13.54
CA ILE A 359 -51.64 -0.11 -14.97
C ILE A 359 -51.08 1.32 -15.16
N PRO A 360 -50.06 1.54 -16.02
CA PRO A 360 -49.56 2.88 -16.33
C PRO A 360 -50.44 3.59 -17.39
N PRO A 361 -50.57 4.93 -17.33
CA PRO A 361 -51.38 5.68 -18.27
C PRO A 361 -50.69 5.84 -19.64
N ARG A 362 -51.53 5.70 -20.66
CA ARG A 362 -51.26 5.81 -22.10
C ARG A 362 -50.80 7.22 -22.46
N ARG A 363 -49.59 7.35 -22.99
CA ARG A 363 -49.03 8.62 -23.50
C ARG A 363 -49.70 8.95 -24.84
N ARG A 364 -50.39 10.10 -24.90
CA ARG A 364 -50.95 10.68 -26.12
C ARG A 364 -49.81 11.39 -26.87
N THR A 365 -49.58 11.00 -28.11
CA THR A 365 -48.73 11.70 -29.08
C THR A 365 -49.55 12.79 -29.74
N ASP A 366 -49.07 14.03 -29.64
CA ASP A 366 -49.28 15.10 -30.62
C ASP A 366 -47.88 15.67 -30.96
#